data_AF-A0A6B0B8T7-F1
#
_entry.id   AF-A0A6B0B8T7-F1
#
_cell.length_a   1.000
_cell.length_b   1.000
_cell.length_c   1.000
_cell.angle_alpha   90.00
_cell.angle_beta   90.00
_cell.angle_gamma   90.00
#
_symmetry.space_group_name_H-M   'P 1'
#
loop_
_entity.id
_entity.type
_entity.pdbx_description
1 polymer ?
#
loop_
_entity_poly.entity_id
_entity_poly.type
_entity_poly.pdbx_seq_one_letter_code
_entity_poly.pdbx_strand_id
1 'polypeptide(L)'
;MLDWFQLANNKENKTIQLRRYLHQYPELSFEEFQTHDYIVNQLSQLSCDIETPIGLHGIKATFKGSGDGHTIALRADFDALPVEELNDVPYKSKNPGCMHACGHDGHTAILLTV
;
A
#
# COMPACT_ATOMS: atom_id res chain seq x y z
N MET A 1 16.08 -22.13 10.43
CA MET A 1 14.73 -21.56 10.66
C MET A 1 14.68 -20.23 9.93
N LEU A 2 13.57 -19.88 9.29
CA LEU A 2 13.45 -18.58 8.63
C LEU A 2 13.44 -17.48 9.71
N ASP A 3 14.30 -16.48 9.58
CA ASP A 3 14.28 -15.30 10.44
C ASP A 3 13.43 -14.21 9.78
N TRP A 4 12.17 -14.14 10.19
CA TRP A 4 11.20 -13.19 9.66
C TRP A 4 11.57 -11.72 9.98
N PHE A 5 12.22 -11.46 11.11
CA PHE A 5 12.66 -10.11 11.47
C PHE A 5 13.79 -9.65 10.57
N GLN A 6 14.77 -10.52 10.30
CA GLN A 6 15.83 -10.20 9.35
C GLN A 6 15.29 -9.99 7.92
N LEU A 7 14.32 -10.80 7.49
CA LEU A 7 13.68 -10.62 6.18
C LEU A 7 12.93 -9.29 6.08
N ALA A 8 12.17 -8.92 7.11
CA ALA A 8 11.49 -7.63 7.18
C ALA A 8 12.48 -6.46 7.16
N ASN A 9 13.55 -6.52 7.97
CA ASN A 9 14.61 -5.51 7.99
C ASN A 9 15.27 -5.33 6.61
N ASN A 10 15.48 -6.42 5.86
CA ASN A 10 16.05 -6.33 4.51
C ASN A 10 15.12 -5.60 3.50
N LYS A 11 13.84 -5.40 3.83
CA LYS A 11 12.87 -4.68 2.99
C LYS A 11 12.66 -3.23 3.39
N GLU A 12 13.23 -2.77 4.52
CA GLU A 12 13.01 -1.44 5.08
C GLU A 12 13.13 -0.30 4.05
N ASN A 13 14.22 -0.28 3.29
CA ASN A 13 14.43 0.75 2.26
C ASN A 13 13.33 0.75 1.18
N LYS A 14 12.85 -0.43 0.75
CA LYS A 14 11.75 -0.56 -0.21
C LYS A 14 10.45 -0.06 0.42
N THR A 15 10.17 -0.43 1.67
CA THR A 15 8.98 0.00 2.42
C THR A 15 8.95 1.53 2.55
N ILE A 16 10.07 2.16 2.93
CA ILE A 16 10.18 3.61 3.05
C ILE A 16 9.96 4.31 1.70
N GLN A 17 10.56 3.79 0.63
CA GLN A 17 10.40 4.34 -0.72
C GLN A 17 8.94 4.27 -1.18
N LEU A 18 8.28 3.13 -0.98
CA LEU A 18 6.88 2.93 -1.34
C LEU A 18 5.97 3.86 -0.54
N ARG A 19 6.16 3.93 0.79
CA ARG A 19 5.42 4.84 1.67
C ARG A 19 5.58 6.30 1.23
N ARG A 20 6.81 6.73 0.94
CA ARG A 20 7.08 8.12 0.50
C ARG A 20 6.48 8.42 -0.86
N TYR A 21 6.48 7.47 -1.79
CA TYR A 21 5.81 7.62 -3.07
C TYR A 21 4.30 7.84 -2.87
N LEU A 22 3.63 6.96 -2.10
CA LEU A 22 2.21 7.11 -1.82
C LEU A 22 1.90 8.44 -1.10
N HIS A 23 2.73 8.85 -0.14
CA HIS A 23 2.57 10.13 0.54
C HIS A 23 2.63 11.35 -0.40
N GLN A 24 3.45 11.29 -1.46
CA GLN A 24 3.59 12.36 -2.44
C GLN A 24 2.39 12.46 -3.39
N TYR A 25 1.64 11.37 -3.59
CA TYR A 25 0.53 11.29 -4.53
C TYR A 25 -0.76 10.79 -3.86
N PRO A 26 -1.24 11.48 -2.80
CA PRO A 26 -2.43 11.05 -2.08
C PRO A 26 -3.69 11.31 -2.91
N GLU A 27 -4.67 10.42 -2.81
CA GLU A 27 -5.98 10.56 -3.47
C GLU A 27 -7.11 10.41 -2.45
N LEU A 28 -8.19 11.16 -2.64
CA LEU A 28 -9.33 11.16 -1.72
C LEU A 28 -10.12 9.85 -1.81
N SER A 29 -10.88 9.56 -0.77
CA SER A 29 -11.79 8.42 -0.76
C SER A 29 -12.68 8.41 -2.01
N PHE A 30 -12.77 7.24 -2.65
CA PHE A 30 -13.49 7.00 -3.91
C PHE A 30 -12.87 7.60 -5.19
N GLU A 31 -11.71 8.26 -5.11
CA GLU A 31 -10.98 8.85 -6.24
C GLU A 31 -9.55 8.31 -6.38
N GLU A 32 -9.27 7.14 -5.78
CA GLU A 32 -7.93 6.55 -5.64
C GLU A 32 -7.42 5.83 -6.90
N PHE A 33 -7.57 6.45 -8.07
CA PHE A 33 -7.27 5.83 -9.37
C PHE A 33 -5.78 5.48 -9.52
N GLN A 34 -4.89 6.44 -9.24
CA GLN A 34 -3.44 6.24 -9.41
C GLN A 34 -2.87 5.34 -8.32
N THR A 35 -3.40 5.46 -7.10
CA THR A 35 -3.03 4.65 -5.94
C THR A 35 -3.42 3.20 -6.19
N HIS A 36 -4.64 2.95 -6.67
CA HIS A 36 -5.09 1.64 -7.12
C HIS A 36 -4.15 1.04 -8.15
N ASP A 37 -3.88 1.75 -9.25
CA ASP A 37 -3.05 1.25 -10.34
C ASP A 37 -1.62 0.96 -9.88
N TYR A 38 -1.09 1.80 -8.99
CA TYR A 38 0.22 1.59 -8.39
C TYR A 38 0.26 0.31 -7.55
N ILE A 39 -0.74 0.06 -6.69
CA ILE A 39 -0.82 -1.16 -5.86
C ILE A 39 -0.94 -2.40 -6.75
N VAL A 40 -1.81 -2.39 -7.77
CA VAL A 40 -1.95 -3.49 -8.73
C VAL A 40 -0.64 -3.78 -9.45
N ASN A 41 0.10 -2.74 -9.84
CA ASN A 41 1.41 -2.90 -10.48
C ASN A 41 2.50 -3.44 -9.53
N GLN A 42 2.43 -3.14 -8.22
CA GLN A 42 3.33 -3.76 -7.24
C GLN A 42 2.99 -5.25 -7.05
N LEU A 43 1.70 -5.58 -6.97
CA LEU A 43 1.22 -6.96 -6.78
C LEU A 43 1.48 -7.85 -8.02
N SER A 44 1.39 -7.29 -9.24
CA SER A 44 1.61 -8.04 -10.48
C SER A 44 3.04 -8.57 -10.63
N GLN A 45 3.98 -8.01 -9.87
CA GLN A 45 5.36 -8.48 -9.78
C GLN A 45 5.53 -9.69 -8.84
N LEU A 46 4.48 -10.07 -8.12
CA LEU A 46 4.45 -11.17 -7.16
C LEU A 46 3.61 -12.32 -7.72
N SER A 47 3.93 -13.55 -7.29
CA SER A 47 3.15 -14.73 -7.64
C SER A 47 1.87 -14.82 -6.80
N CYS A 48 0.86 -14.05 -7.17
CA CYS A 48 -0.47 -14.04 -6.55
C CYS A 48 -1.60 -13.91 -7.58
N ASP A 49 -2.79 -14.36 -7.20
CA ASP A 49 -4.01 -14.14 -7.98
C ASP A 49 -4.63 -12.80 -7.56
N ILE A 50 -4.74 -11.85 -8.50
CA ILE A 50 -5.28 -10.50 -8.24
C ILE A 50 -6.72 -10.42 -8.75
N GLU A 51 -7.65 -10.02 -7.88
CA GLU A 51 -9.03 -9.68 -8.21
C GLU A 51 -9.25 -8.18 -7.96
N THR A 52 -9.55 -7.46 -9.04
CA THR A 52 -9.82 -6.01 -9.05
C THR A 52 -10.52 -5.60 -10.37
N PRO A 53 -11.36 -4.55 -10.42
CA PRO A 53 -11.90 -3.79 -9.29
C PRO A 53 -12.93 -4.58 -8.49
N ILE A 54 -12.86 -4.48 -7.15
CA ILE A 54 -13.90 -4.96 -6.24
C ILE A 54 -14.64 -3.75 -5.66
N GLY A 55 -15.92 -3.61 -6.02
CA GLY A 55 -16.70 -2.41 -5.74
C GLY A 55 -16.26 -1.26 -6.64
N LEU A 56 -15.41 -0.38 -6.12
CA LEU A 56 -14.74 0.68 -6.88
C LEU A 56 -13.26 0.34 -7.01
N HIS A 57 -12.40 0.90 -6.15
CA HIS A 57 -10.95 0.70 -6.22
C HIS A 57 -10.44 -0.46 -5.34
N GLY A 58 -11.33 -1.34 -4.85
CA GLY A 58 -10.92 -2.43 -3.96
C GLY A 58 -10.06 -3.48 -4.67
N ILE A 59 -9.00 -3.92 -4.01
CA ILE A 59 -8.05 -4.93 -4.53
C ILE A 59 -8.00 -6.12 -3.56
N LYS A 60 -8.09 -7.34 -4.09
CA LYS A 60 -7.83 -8.57 -3.33
C LYS A 60 -6.72 -9.37 -4.01
N ALA A 61 -5.62 -9.61 -3.31
CA ALA A 61 -4.54 -10.49 -3.75
C ALA A 61 -4.53 -11.78 -2.93
N THR A 62 -4.55 -12.93 -3.60
CA THR A 62 -4.55 -14.24 -2.96
C THR A 62 -3.22 -14.95 -3.22
N PHE A 63 -2.50 -15.27 -2.14
CA PHE A 63 -1.28 -16.07 -2.18
C PHE A 63 -1.62 -17.50 -1.74
N LYS A 64 -1.48 -18.47 -2.66
CA LYS A 64 -1.76 -19.89 -2.36
C LYS A 64 -0.50 -20.58 -1.85
N GLY A 65 -0.59 -21.16 -0.66
CA GLY A 65 0.42 -22.06 -0.12
C GLY A 65 0.43 -23.42 -0.84
N SER A 66 1.42 -24.25 -0.52
CA SER A 66 1.63 -25.55 -1.18
C SER A 66 0.82 -26.71 -0.60
N GLY A 67 -0.06 -26.49 0.37
CA GLY A 67 -0.82 -27.54 1.03
C GLY A 67 -2.15 -27.05 1.57
N ASP A 68 -2.96 -28.00 2.04
CA ASP A 68 -4.26 -27.70 2.65
C ASP A 68 -4.07 -26.99 3.99
N GLY A 69 -4.86 -25.95 4.24
CA GLY A 69 -4.74 -25.14 5.44
C GLY A 69 -5.82 -24.07 5.54
N HIS A 70 -5.78 -23.32 6.64
CA HIS A 70 -6.68 -22.19 6.86
C HIS A 70 -6.30 -20.99 6.01
N THR A 71 -7.29 -20.16 5.68
CA THR A 71 -7.10 -18.86 5.02
C THR A 71 -7.07 -17.75 6.06
N ILE A 72 -6.08 -16.85 5.96
CA ILE A 72 -5.97 -15.64 6.77
C ILE A 72 -6.03 -14.43 5.83
N ALA A 73 -6.78 -13.39 6.23
CA ALA A 73 -6.83 -12.12 5.51
C ALA A 73 -6.06 -11.04 6.27
N LEU A 74 -5.26 -10.27 5.55
CA LEU A 74 -4.62 -9.05 6.01
C LEU A 74 -5.20 -7.87 5.22
N ARG A 75 -5.32 -6.71 5.86
CA ARG A 75 -5.99 -5.55 5.27
C ARG A 75 -5.22 -4.26 5.54
N ALA A 76 -5.09 -3.44 4.50
CA ALA A 76 -4.66 -2.05 4.56
C ALA A 76 -5.65 -1.18 3.78
N ASP A 77 -5.97 0.00 4.30
CA ASP A 77 -6.57 1.10 3.54
C ASP A 77 -5.49 1.91 2.80
N PHE A 78 -5.91 2.64 1.77
CA PHE A 78 -5.03 3.42 0.91
C PHE A 78 -5.59 4.79 0.51
N ASP A 79 -6.72 5.24 1.04
CA ASP A 79 -7.26 6.57 0.78
C ASP A 79 -6.58 7.65 1.64
N ALA A 80 -6.64 8.89 1.17
CA ALA A 80 -6.15 10.07 1.87
C ALA A 80 -7.31 10.97 2.33
N LEU A 81 -6.97 12.10 2.96
CA LEU A 81 -7.93 13.05 3.52
C LEU A 81 -7.85 14.43 2.85
N PRO A 82 -8.96 15.20 2.81
CA PRO A 82 -9.00 16.56 2.28
C PRO A 82 -8.38 17.56 3.28
N VAL A 83 -7.08 17.42 3.51
CA VAL A 83 -6.28 18.22 4.45
C VAL A 83 -5.06 18.76 3.73
N GLU A 84 -4.78 20.05 3.92
CA GLU A 84 -3.53 20.66 3.44
C GLU A 84 -2.36 20.18 4.29
N GLU A 85 -1.34 19.61 3.66
CA GLU A 85 -0.14 19.18 4.38
C GLU A 85 0.71 20.39 4.78
N LEU A 86 0.93 20.54 6.09
CA LEU A 86 1.75 21.63 6.64
C LEU A 86 3.21 21.23 6.88
N ASN A 87 3.53 19.95 6.73
CA ASN A 87 4.88 19.45 6.96
C ASN A 87 5.86 20.01 5.92
N ASP A 88 7.11 20.17 6.34
CA ASP A 88 8.24 20.50 5.46
C ASP A 88 9.16 19.27 5.36
N VAL A 89 8.81 18.36 4.45
CA VAL A 89 9.50 17.09 4.24
C VAL A 89 9.73 16.85 2.74
N PRO A 90 10.82 16.17 2.34
CA PRO A 90 11.14 15.94 0.92
C PRO A 90 10.09 15.12 0.14
N TYR A 91 9.20 14.43 0.86
CA TYR A 91 8.14 13.57 0.32
C TYR A 91 6.74 14.15 0.58
N LYS A 92 6.63 15.46 0.81
CA LYS A 92 5.35 16.16 0.96
C LYS A 92 4.42 15.86 -0.22
N SER A 93 3.13 15.78 0.06
CA SER A 93 2.06 15.72 -0.93
C SER A 93 2.28 16.74 -2.05
N LYS A 94 2.12 16.28 -3.28
CA LYS A 94 2.12 17.11 -4.50
C LYS A 94 0.70 17.48 -4.94
N ASN A 95 -0.32 17.00 -4.23
CA ASN A 95 -1.73 17.26 -4.49
C ASN A 95 -2.24 18.24 -3.42
N PRO A 96 -2.34 19.56 -3.71
CA PRO A 96 -2.79 20.56 -2.75
C PRO A 96 -4.16 20.20 -2.15
N GLY A 97 -4.33 20.41 -0.86
CA GLY A 97 -5.53 20.06 -0.12
C GLY A 97 -5.76 18.55 0.09
N CYS A 98 -4.80 17.68 -0.26
CA CYS A 98 -4.89 16.24 -0.07
C CYS A 98 -3.65 15.71 0.66
N MET A 99 -3.85 14.92 1.73
CA MET A 99 -2.75 14.39 2.55
C MET A 99 -3.10 13.02 3.14
N HIS A 100 -2.15 12.09 3.13
CA HIS A 100 -2.20 10.91 3.98
C HIS A 100 -1.95 11.27 5.46
N ALA A 101 -2.93 11.90 6.10
CA ALA A 101 -2.84 12.33 7.49
C ALA A 101 -3.16 11.23 8.52
N CYS A 102 -3.67 10.07 8.08
CA CYS A 102 -3.96 8.89 8.92
C CYS A 102 -2.98 7.72 8.75
N GLY A 103 -1.96 7.86 7.90
CA GLY A 103 -0.93 6.83 7.71
C GLY A 103 -1.30 5.67 6.79
N HIS A 104 -2.36 5.80 5.97
CA HIS A 104 -2.80 4.75 5.03
C HIS A 104 -1.73 4.42 3.97
N ASP A 105 -0.89 5.39 3.61
CA ASP A 105 0.35 5.20 2.84
C ASP A 105 1.32 4.23 3.54
N GLY A 106 1.45 4.34 4.87
CA GLY A 106 2.23 3.43 5.70
C GLY A 106 1.62 2.04 5.79
N HIS A 107 0.31 1.93 6.04
CA HIS A 107 -0.40 0.65 6.07
C HIS A 107 -0.20 -0.13 4.76
N THR A 108 -0.40 0.55 3.63
CA THR A 108 -0.24 -0.01 2.29
C THR A 108 1.20 -0.42 2.01
N ALA A 109 2.17 0.43 2.36
CA ALA A 109 3.59 0.12 2.17
C ALA A 109 4.02 -1.12 2.94
N ILE A 110 3.59 -1.26 4.20
CA ILE A 110 3.90 -2.41 5.03
C ILE A 110 3.30 -3.67 4.41
N LEU A 111 2.00 -3.68 4.13
CA LEU A 111 1.32 -4.87 3.60
C LEU A 111 1.86 -5.34 2.23
N LEU A 112 2.38 -4.42 1.41
CA LEU A 112 3.01 -4.77 0.12
C LEU A 112 4.44 -5.31 0.26
N THR A 113 5.10 -5.15 1.39
CA THR A 113 6.55 -5.44 1.53
C THR A 113 6.92 -6.42 2.62
N VAL A 114 6.11 -6.56 3.67
CA VAL A 114 6.35 -7.36 4.88
C VAL A 114 5.20 -8.34 5.08
#